data_AF-A0A961ZW04-F1
#
_entry.id   AF-A0A961ZW04-F1
#
_cell.length_a   1.000
_cell.length_b   1.000
_cell.length_c   1.000
_cell.angle_alpha   90.00
_cell.angle_beta   90.00
_cell.angle_gamma   90.00
#
_symmetry.space_group_name_H-M   'P 1'
#
loop_
_entity.id
_entity.type
_entity.pdbx_description
1 polymer ?
#
loop_
_entity_poly.entity_id
_entity_poly.type
_entity_poly.pdbx_seq_one_letter_code
_entity_poly.pdbx_strand_id
1 'polypeptide(L)'
;MDIHLTDFEISLFDSIVFPPDDDGLDEQSKANNVELARILAVSLMERDAVPEHRRKFFDEPEHNMGQSQSVRAVLQARNGAGDQLYEQSGFLKYLRYFICGPELPEKVERAFRRELEERGGTGHRRLVGKVKEMTRNINATEDQREKFYQQALEFGLDAEAAREIAMAVKATD
;
A
#
# COMPACT_ATOMS: atom_id res chain seq x y z
N MET A 1 0.75 -5.00 -9.94
CA MET A 1 0.97 -6.45 -10.20
C MET A 1 0.30 -7.21 -9.07
N ASP A 2 -0.47 -8.27 -9.37
CA ASP A 2 -1.14 -9.06 -8.33
C ASP A 2 -0.27 -10.26 -7.92
N ILE A 3 -0.25 -10.58 -6.64
CA ILE A 3 0.42 -11.79 -6.13
C ILE A 3 -0.45 -13.03 -6.40
N HIS A 4 0.17 -14.18 -6.63
CA HIS A 4 -0.58 -15.42 -6.74
C HIS A 4 -1.04 -15.90 -5.35
N LEU A 5 -2.35 -15.94 -5.11
CA LEU A 5 -2.96 -16.50 -3.91
C LEU A 5 -3.31 -17.98 -4.11
N THR A 6 -3.19 -18.78 -3.06
CA THR A 6 -3.72 -20.16 -3.02
C THR A 6 -5.24 -20.14 -2.82
N ASP A 7 -5.94 -21.25 -3.12
CA ASP A 7 -7.40 -21.36 -2.90
C ASP A 7 -7.82 -21.04 -1.46
N PHE A 8 -6.97 -21.44 -0.49
CA PHE A 8 -7.17 -21.11 0.92
C PHE A 8 -7.06 -19.61 1.19
N GLU A 9 -6.02 -18.97 0.65
CA GLU A 9 -5.80 -17.53 0.82
C GLU A 9 -6.85 -16.69 0.09
N ILE A 10 -7.34 -17.14 -1.07
CA ILE A 10 -8.47 -16.53 -1.78
C ILE A 10 -9.71 -16.56 -0.87
N SER A 11 -10.01 -17.71 -0.28
CA SER A 11 -11.17 -17.86 0.63
C SER A 11 -11.08 -16.93 1.84
N LEU A 12 -9.87 -16.73 2.39
CA LEU A 12 -9.64 -15.76 3.47
C LEU A 12 -9.81 -14.33 2.97
N PHE A 13 -9.19 -13.99 1.84
CA PHE A 13 -9.23 -12.65 1.26
C PHE A 13 -10.66 -12.19 0.97
N ASP A 14 -11.48 -13.06 0.36
CA ASP A 14 -12.88 -12.78 0.02
C ASP A 14 -13.77 -12.63 1.27
N SER A 15 -13.34 -13.16 2.41
CA SER A 15 -14.06 -13.07 3.69
C SER A 15 -13.64 -11.87 4.55
N ILE A 16 -12.54 -11.21 4.21
CA ILE A 16 -12.02 -10.04 4.94
C ILE A 16 -12.69 -8.76 4.40
N VAL A 17 -13.20 -7.95 5.31
CA VAL A 17 -13.65 -6.58 5.03
C VAL A 17 -12.45 -5.64 5.17
N PHE A 18 -12.05 -5.00 4.07
CA PHE A 18 -10.97 -4.03 4.07
C PHE A 18 -11.50 -2.60 4.21
N PRO A 19 -10.71 -1.65 4.75
CA PRO A 19 -11.07 -0.23 4.71
C PRO A 19 -11.22 0.28 3.27
N PRO A 20 -12.13 1.24 2.99
CA PRO A 20 -13.00 1.97 3.93
C PRO A 20 -14.32 1.28 4.28
N ASP A 21 -14.57 0.03 3.87
CA ASP A 21 -15.87 -0.66 4.00
C ASP A 21 -16.24 -1.06 5.47
N ASP A 22 -15.52 -0.53 6.47
CA ASP A 22 -15.70 -0.78 7.91
C ASP A 22 -16.88 0.04 8.53
N ASP A 23 -17.80 0.53 7.72
CA ASP A 23 -18.84 1.50 8.10
C ASP A 23 -19.90 0.96 9.09
N GLY A 24 -19.72 -0.23 9.68
CA GLY A 24 -20.70 -0.76 10.63
C GLY A 24 -20.51 -2.18 11.15
N LEU A 25 -19.28 -2.73 11.15
CA LEU A 25 -19.06 -4.04 11.77
C LEU A 25 -19.32 -3.98 13.27
N ASP A 26 -20.05 -4.96 13.80
CA ASP A 26 -20.14 -5.16 15.25
C ASP A 26 -18.79 -5.68 15.79
N GLU A 27 -18.62 -5.60 17.12
CA GLU A 27 -17.35 -6.00 17.76
C GLU A 27 -16.96 -7.46 17.49
N GLN A 28 -17.94 -8.35 17.36
CA GLN A 28 -17.67 -9.76 17.05
C GLN A 28 -17.16 -9.92 15.61
N SER A 29 -17.77 -9.19 14.68
CA SER A 29 -17.40 -9.21 13.27
C SER A 29 -16.03 -8.57 13.05
N LYS A 30 -15.69 -7.51 13.79
CA LYS A 30 -14.34 -6.93 13.81
C LYS A 30 -13.30 -7.94 14.30
N ALA A 31 -13.57 -8.61 15.42
CA ALA A 31 -12.66 -9.63 15.96
C ALA A 31 -12.43 -10.78 14.98
N ASN A 32 -13.50 -11.26 14.31
CA ASN A 32 -13.39 -12.27 13.27
C ASN A 32 -12.59 -11.76 12.06
N ASN A 33 -12.85 -10.53 11.60
CA ASN A 33 -12.18 -9.94 10.46
C ASN A 33 -10.66 -9.80 10.69
N VAL A 34 -10.29 -9.38 11.90
CA VAL A 34 -8.91 -9.31 12.37
C VAL A 34 -8.23 -10.69 12.34
N GLU A 35 -8.89 -11.73 12.85
CA GLU A 35 -8.31 -13.07 12.88
C GLU A 35 -8.10 -13.63 11.46
N LEU A 36 -9.05 -13.41 10.55
CA LEU A 36 -8.89 -13.80 9.15
C LEU A 36 -7.72 -13.08 8.49
N ALA A 37 -7.60 -11.77 8.73
CA ALA A 37 -6.48 -10.97 8.23
C ALA A 37 -5.13 -11.42 8.78
N ARG A 38 -5.08 -11.81 10.05
CA ARG A 38 -3.89 -12.39 10.68
C ARG A 38 -3.48 -13.69 9.99
N ILE A 39 -4.40 -14.63 9.83
CA ILE A 39 -4.14 -15.93 9.19
C ILE A 39 -3.63 -15.72 7.76
N LEU A 40 -4.25 -14.83 7.00
CA LEU A 40 -3.84 -14.50 5.64
C LEU A 40 -2.44 -13.88 5.61
N ALA A 41 -2.15 -12.91 6.48
CA ALA A 41 -0.85 -12.26 6.54
C ALA A 41 0.28 -13.26 6.86
N VAL A 42 0.07 -14.15 7.85
CA VAL A 42 1.04 -15.19 8.21
C VAL A 42 1.29 -16.12 7.02
N SER A 43 0.23 -16.63 6.39
CA SER A 43 0.33 -17.52 5.21
C SER A 43 1.16 -16.89 4.08
N LEU A 44 0.91 -15.61 3.79
CA LEU A 44 1.63 -14.87 2.75
C LEU A 44 3.12 -14.68 3.09
N MET A 45 3.42 -14.37 4.35
CA MET A 45 4.79 -14.11 4.79
C MET A 45 5.61 -15.39 4.89
N GLU A 46 5.05 -16.49 5.39
CA GLU A 46 5.76 -17.77 5.56
C GLU A 46 6.23 -18.36 4.23
N ARG A 47 5.46 -18.16 3.16
CA ARG A 47 5.82 -18.65 1.82
C ARG A 47 6.51 -17.62 0.93
N ASP A 48 6.91 -16.48 1.49
CA ASP A 48 7.57 -15.38 0.79
C ASP A 48 6.76 -14.83 -0.42
N ALA A 49 5.43 -14.79 -0.30
CA ALA A 49 4.52 -14.42 -1.39
C ALA A 49 4.52 -12.93 -1.74
N VAL A 50 4.78 -12.09 -0.74
CA VAL A 50 4.67 -10.63 -0.85
C VAL A 50 5.90 -10.09 -1.57
N PRO A 51 5.81 -9.34 -2.68
CA PRO A 51 6.97 -8.81 -3.40
C PRO A 51 7.94 -8.04 -2.50
N GLU A 52 9.23 -8.19 -2.76
CA GLU A 52 10.29 -7.63 -1.92
C GLU A 52 10.13 -6.12 -1.69
N HIS A 53 9.79 -5.33 -2.72
CA HIS A 53 9.60 -3.89 -2.58
C HIS A 53 8.43 -3.51 -1.67
N ARG A 54 7.37 -4.33 -1.61
CA ARG A 54 6.25 -4.14 -0.68
C ARG A 54 6.66 -4.47 0.75
N ARG A 55 7.45 -5.53 0.95
CA ARG A 55 8.01 -5.87 2.27
C ARG A 55 8.96 -4.77 2.76
N LYS A 56 9.85 -4.28 1.90
CA LYS A 56 10.76 -3.18 2.21
C LYS A 56 10.02 -1.91 2.62
N PHE A 57 8.96 -1.54 1.89
CA PHE A 57 8.08 -0.43 2.29
C PHE A 57 7.55 -0.58 3.73
N PHE A 58 7.21 -1.80 4.14
CA PHE A 58 6.67 -2.05 5.48
C PHE A 58 7.76 -2.12 6.57
N ASP A 59 8.89 -2.74 6.28
CA ASP A 59 9.91 -3.09 7.27
C ASP A 59 11.07 -2.09 7.37
N GLU A 60 11.36 -1.34 6.31
CA GLU A 60 12.52 -0.46 6.24
C GLU A 60 12.09 1.02 6.28
N PRO A 61 12.54 1.81 7.28
CA PRO A 61 12.22 3.25 7.35
C PRO A 61 12.67 4.00 6.08
N GLU A 62 13.81 3.59 5.51
CA GLU A 62 14.38 4.15 4.30
C GLU A 62 13.50 3.90 3.07
N HIS A 63 12.69 2.86 3.07
CA HIS A 63 11.75 2.56 1.99
C HIS A 63 10.32 3.00 2.32
N ASN A 64 10.10 3.69 3.45
CA ASN A 64 8.80 4.20 3.88
C ASN A 64 8.79 5.75 3.87
N MET A 65 8.48 6.38 2.74
CA MET A 65 8.21 7.82 2.57
C MET A 65 9.12 8.83 3.33
N GLY A 66 10.29 8.42 3.84
CA GLY A 66 11.18 9.23 4.66
C GLY A 66 10.84 9.31 6.16
N GLN A 67 10.12 8.33 6.72
CA GLN A 67 9.86 8.28 8.17
C GLN A 67 11.09 7.79 8.96
N SER A 68 11.23 8.22 10.22
CA SER A 68 12.30 7.77 11.12
C SER A 68 12.12 6.32 11.61
N GLN A 69 10.91 5.78 11.48
CA GLN A 69 10.55 4.43 11.89
C GLN A 69 9.88 3.70 10.72
N SER A 70 10.01 2.37 10.69
CA SER A 70 9.30 1.55 9.70
C SER A 70 7.81 1.49 10.04
N VAL A 71 6.99 1.18 9.05
CA VAL A 71 5.56 0.96 9.27
C VAL A 71 5.35 -0.12 10.34
N ARG A 72 6.10 -1.23 10.26
CA ARG A 72 6.09 -2.29 11.27
C ARG A 72 6.38 -1.73 12.66
N ALA A 73 7.44 -0.95 12.84
CA ALA A 73 7.79 -0.42 14.16
C ALA A 73 6.73 0.54 14.72
N VAL A 74 6.13 1.37 13.87
CA VAL A 74 5.03 2.28 14.25
C VAL A 74 3.80 1.49 14.69
N LEU A 75 3.42 0.45 13.95
CA LEU A 75 2.30 -0.40 14.30
C LEU A 75 2.60 -1.22 15.57
N GLN A 76 3.82 -1.74 15.73
CA GLN A 76 4.22 -2.47 16.94
C GLN A 76 4.16 -1.60 18.19
N ALA A 77 4.57 -0.34 18.10
CA ALA A 77 4.49 0.60 19.21
C ALA A 77 3.04 0.93 19.60
N ARG A 78 2.09 0.85 18.67
CA ARG A 78 0.67 1.12 18.90
C ARG A 78 -0.12 -0.11 19.34
N ASN A 79 0.21 -1.27 18.78
CA ASN A 79 -0.65 -2.46 18.83
C ASN A 79 -0.01 -3.65 19.56
N GLY A 80 1.30 -3.62 19.81
CA GLY A 80 2.05 -4.77 20.32
C GLY A 80 2.82 -5.52 19.23
N ALA A 81 3.64 -6.48 19.63
CA ALA A 81 4.55 -7.21 18.75
C ALA A 81 4.01 -8.60 18.37
N GLY A 82 4.63 -9.22 17.37
CA GLY A 82 4.25 -10.54 16.89
C GLY A 82 2.84 -10.52 16.30
N ASP A 83 2.00 -11.45 16.74
CA ASP A 83 0.64 -11.64 16.22
C ASP A 83 -0.28 -10.44 16.53
N GLN A 84 0.01 -9.70 17.60
CA GLN A 84 -0.74 -8.49 17.97
C GLN A 84 -0.61 -7.36 16.95
N LEU A 85 0.41 -7.42 16.09
CA LEU A 85 0.60 -6.48 15.00
C LEU A 85 -0.60 -6.44 14.04
N TYR A 86 -1.23 -7.60 13.85
CA TYR A 86 -2.29 -7.83 12.89
C TYR A 86 -3.68 -7.50 13.47
N GLU A 87 -3.75 -7.14 14.75
CA GLU A 87 -5.01 -7.06 15.51
C GLU A 87 -5.85 -5.80 15.26
N GLN A 88 -5.41 -4.88 14.40
CA GLN A 88 -6.05 -3.57 14.25
C GLN A 88 -6.25 -3.18 12.78
N SER A 89 -7.29 -2.38 12.54
CA SER A 89 -7.66 -1.85 11.21
C SER A 89 -6.51 -1.15 10.49
N GLY A 90 -5.55 -0.59 11.23
CA GLY A 90 -4.34 0.01 10.69
C GLY A 90 -3.44 -0.96 9.90
N PHE A 91 -3.49 -2.28 10.18
CA PHE A 91 -2.74 -3.28 9.41
C PHE A 91 -3.47 -3.69 8.12
N LEU A 92 -4.81 -3.69 8.11
CA LEU A 92 -5.62 -4.15 6.97
C LEU A 92 -5.29 -3.40 5.68
N LYS A 93 -5.00 -2.09 5.75
CA LYS A 93 -4.60 -1.32 4.56
C LYS A 93 -3.26 -1.83 3.96
N TYR A 94 -2.32 -2.25 4.81
CA TYR A 94 -1.04 -2.77 4.35
C TYR A 94 -1.17 -4.21 3.85
N LEU A 95 -2.02 -5.02 4.48
CA LEU A 95 -2.35 -6.36 3.97
C LEU A 95 -2.97 -6.27 2.56
N ARG A 96 -3.91 -5.33 2.36
CA ARG A 96 -4.49 -5.08 1.04
C ARG A 96 -3.43 -4.65 0.03
N TYR A 97 -2.55 -3.74 0.42
CA TYR A 97 -1.42 -3.33 -0.42
C TYR A 97 -0.50 -4.49 -0.78
N PHE A 98 -0.20 -5.39 0.17
CA PHE A 98 0.62 -6.58 -0.10
C PHE A 98 0.02 -7.48 -1.16
N ILE A 99 -1.30 -7.57 -1.23
CA ILE A 99 -2.02 -8.46 -2.13
C ILE A 99 -2.30 -7.77 -3.48
N CYS A 100 -3.04 -6.67 -3.43
CA CYS A 100 -3.58 -5.96 -4.61
C CYS A 100 -2.65 -4.88 -5.16
N GLY A 101 -1.63 -4.48 -4.40
CA GLY A 101 -0.84 -3.29 -4.72
C GLY A 101 -1.58 -1.98 -4.40
N PRO A 102 -1.09 -0.86 -4.94
CA PRO A 102 -1.57 0.49 -4.60
C PRO A 102 -3.00 0.71 -5.10
N GLU A 103 -3.86 1.25 -4.25
CA GLU A 103 -5.26 1.51 -4.58
C GLU A 103 -5.44 2.92 -5.20
N LEU A 104 -4.91 3.12 -6.40
CA LEU A 104 -5.16 4.33 -7.18
C LEU A 104 -6.34 4.13 -8.14
N PRO A 105 -7.10 5.19 -8.48
CA PRO A 105 -8.11 5.10 -9.53
C PRO A 105 -7.50 4.58 -10.83
N GLU A 106 -8.16 3.65 -11.51
CA GLU A 106 -7.63 2.97 -12.71
C GLU A 106 -7.12 3.97 -13.78
N LYS A 107 -7.82 5.10 -13.94
CA LYS A 107 -7.41 6.19 -14.84
C LYS A 107 -6.05 6.79 -14.47
N VAL A 108 -5.77 6.93 -13.18
CA VAL A 108 -4.50 7.44 -12.63
C VAL A 108 -3.42 6.40 -12.83
N GLU A 109 -3.66 5.14 -12.45
CA GLU A 109 -2.70 4.05 -12.62
C GLU A 109 -2.28 3.90 -14.09
N ARG A 110 -3.26 3.89 -15.01
CA ARG A 110 -3.01 3.77 -16.45
C ARG A 110 -2.22 4.95 -16.99
N ALA A 111 -2.53 6.17 -16.56
CA ALA A 111 -1.78 7.35 -16.97
C ALA A 111 -0.35 7.33 -16.41
N PHE A 112 -0.16 6.84 -15.18
CA PHE A 112 1.15 6.72 -14.54
C PHE A 112 2.01 5.68 -15.27
N ARG A 113 1.44 4.50 -15.55
CA ARG A 113 2.05 3.44 -16.34
C ARG A 113 2.50 3.93 -17.71
N ARG A 114 1.61 4.62 -18.42
CA ARG A 114 1.87 5.15 -19.76
C ARG A 114 3.07 6.09 -19.78
N GLU A 115 3.17 7.00 -18.82
CA GLU A 115 4.32 7.92 -18.75
C GLU A 115 5.65 7.23 -18.46
N LEU A 116 5.62 6.08 -17.77
CA LEU A 116 6.82 5.29 -17.49
C LEU A 116 7.22 4.39 -18.67
N GLU A 117 6.26 3.71 -19.28
CA GLU A 117 6.47 2.78 -20.40
C GLU A 117 6.87 3.49 -21.69
N GLU A 118 6.27 4.65 -22.01
CA GLU A 118 6.49 5.33 -23.29
C GLU A 118 7.94 5.83 -23.48
N ARG A 119 8.81 5.84 -22.45
CA ARG A 119 10.12 6.52 -22.55
C ARG A 119 11.33 5.85 -21.87
N GLY A 120 11.29 4.56 -21.56
CA GLY A 120 12.51 3.82 -21.19
C GLY A 120 13.26 4.37 -19.96
N GLY A 121 12.53 4.82 -18.94
CA GLY A 121 13.11 5.11 -17.61
C GLY A 121 13.75 6.50 -17.41
N THR A 122 13.87 7.36 -18.43
CA THR A 122 14.53 8.69 -18.26
C THR A 122 13.58 9.84 -17.89
N GLY A 123 12.38 9.53 -17.41
CA GLY A 123 11.27 10.49 -17.30
C GLY A 123 10.96 11.06 -15.91
N HIS A 124 11.75 10.79 -14.87
CA HIS A 124 11.40 11.09 -13.47
C HIS A 124 10.87 12.52 -13.23
N ARG A 125 11.57 13.55 -13.73
CA ARG A 125 11.14 14.96 -13.60
C ARG A 125 9.83 15.28 -14.34
N ARG A 126 9.52 14.58 -15.43
CA ARG A 126 8.24 14.72 -16.15
C ARG A 126 7.11 13.97 -15.44
N LEU A 127 7.39 12.81 -14.85
CA LEU A 127 6.43 12.07 -14.05
C LEU A 127 5.94 12.93 -12.86
N VAL A 128 6.85 13.64 -12.18
CA VAL A 128 6.49 14.65 -11.16
C VAL A 128 5.52 15.70 -11.71
N GLY A 129 5.75 16.19 -12.92
CA GLY A 129 4.86 17.14 -13.59
C GLY A 129 3.48 16.55 -13.89
N LYS A 130 3.44 15.31 -14.36
CA LYS A 130 2.18 14.61 -14.67
C LYS A 130 1.40 14.28 -13.41
N VAL A 131 2.06 13.83 -12.34
CA VAL A 131 1.41 13.56 -11.04
C VAL A 131 0.72 14.82 -10.53
N LYS A 132 1.37 15.99 -10.61
CA LYS A 132 0.73 17.29 -10.27
C LYS A 132 -0.53 17.58 -11.09
N GLU A 133 -0.57 17.19 -12.36
CA GLU A 133 -1.75 17.33 -13.22
C GLU A 133 -2.84 16.33 -12.81
N MET A 134 -2.48 15.07 -12.54
CA MET A 134 -3.41 14.04 -12.10
C MET A 134 -4.06 14.39 -10.76
N THR A 135 -3.28 14.89 -9.80
CA THR A 135 -3.74 15.13 -8.42
C THR A 135 -4.69 16.32 -8.33
N ARG A 136 -4.53 17.33 -9.20
CA ARG A 136 -5.49 18.44 -9.34
C ARG A 136 -6.88 17.98 -9.77
N ASN A 137 -6.97 16.90 -10.53
CA ASN A 137 -8.23 16.41 -11.08
C ASN A 137 -9.00 15.49 -10.11
N ILE A 138 -8.37 15.06 -9.01
CA ILE A 138 -8.94 14.04 -8.10
C ILE A 138 -9.08 14.53 -6.64
N ASN A 139 -8.80 15.81 -6.34
CA ASN A 139 -8.75 16.33 -4.97
C ASN A 139 -7.94 15.43 -4.04
N ALA A 140 -6.68 15.17 -4.41
CA ALA A 140 -5.84 14.20 -3.71
C ALA A 140 -5.69 14.53 -2.21
N THR A 141 -5.79 13.50 -1.37
CA THR A 141 -5.59 13.56 0.09
C THR A 141 -4.18 13.08 0.47
N GLU A 142 -3.82 13.21 1.75
CA GLU A 142 -2.56 12.65 2.27
C GLU A 142 -2.44 11.14 2.02
N ASP A 143 -3.55 10.39 2.13
CA ASP A 143 -3.61 8.95 1.80
C ASP A 143 -3.23 8.65 0.34
N GLN A 144 -3.59 9.55 -0.57
CA GLN A 144 -3.19 9.42 -1.97
C GLN A 144 -1.67 9.54 -2.14
N ARG A 145 -0.97 10.30 -1.30
CA ARG A 145 0.49 10.41 -1.38
C ARG A 145 1.18 9.06 -1.13
N GLU A 146 0.69 8.31 -0.15
CA GLU A 146 1.16 6.95 0.15
C GLU A 146 0.90 6.02 -1.04
N LYS A 147 -0.29 6.10 -1.65
CA LYS A 147 -0.66 5.29 -2.82
C LYS A 147 0.19 5.61 -4.07
N PHE A 148 0.49 6.89 -4.32
CA PHE A 148 1.41 7.30 -5.39
C PHE A 148 2.86 6.88 -5.12
N TYR A 149 3.30 6.90 -3.86
CA TYR A 149 4.61 6.38 -3.46
C TYR A 149 4.72 4.89 -3.77
N GLN A 150 3.74 4.11 -3.31
CA GLN A 150 3.62 2.68 -3.56
C GLN A 150 3.58 2.37 -5.06
N GLN A 151 2.84 3.13 -5.86
CA GLN A 151 2.82 2.99 -7.32
C GLN A 151 4.18 3.20 -7.96
N ALA A 152 4.97 4.17 -7.50
CA ALA A 152 6.32 4.38 -8.00
C ALA A 152 7.21 3.15 -7.72
N LEU A 153 7.12 2.57 -6.52
CA LEU A 153 7.84 1.35 -6.16
C LEU A 153 7.43 0.15 -7.03
N GLU A 154 6.13 -0.01 -7.33
CA GLU A 154 5.63 -1.07 -8.22
C GLU A 154 6.24 -1.04 -9.62
N PHE A 155 6.64 0.14 -10.09
CA PHE A 155 7.31 0.33 -11.37
C PHE A 155 8.84 0.32 -11.28
N GLY A 156 9.40 -0.01 -10.12
CA GLY A 156 10.85 -0.15 -9.92
C GLY A 156 11.59 1.16 -9.73
N LEU A 157 10.90 2.26 -9.40
CA LEU A 157 11.58 3.48 -8.95
C LEU A 157 12.17 3.23 -7.56
N ASP A 158 13.34 3.81 -7.31
CA ASP A 158 13.94 3.78 -5.97
C ASP A 158 13.13 4.64 -4.97
N ALA A 159 13.45 4.47 -3.69
CA ALA A 159 12.76 5.18 -2.61
C ALA A 159 12.89 6.71 -2.70
N GLU A 160 13.98 7.23 -3.26
CA GLU A 160 14.20 8.67 -3.41
C GLU A 160 13.27 9.26 -4.49
N ALA A 161 13.27 8.65 -5.68
CA ALA A 161 12.37 9.02 -6.77
C ALA A 161 10.90 8.86 -6.36
N ALA A 162 10.55 7.76 -5.68
CA ALA A 162 9.20 7.55 -5.17
C ALA A 162 8.77 8.65 -4.17
N ARG A 163 9.68 9.14 -3.31
CA ARG A 163 9.39 10.26 -2.38
C ARG A 163 9.11 11.54 -3.15
N GLU A 164 9.89 11.85 -4.18
CA GLU A 164 9.64 13.05 -4.99
C GLU A 164 8.25 13.01 -5.67
N ILE A 165 7.84 11.83 -6.15
CA ILE A 165 6.48 11.60 -6.67
C ILE A 165 5.43 11.86 -5.60
N ALA A 166 5.60 11.30 -4.40
CA ALA A 166 4.67 11.49 -3.29
C ALA A 166 4.60 12.95 -2.78
N MET A 167 5.70 13.70 -2.85
CA MET A 167 5.73 15.14 -2.54
C MET A 167 5.09 15.99 -3.65
N ALA A 168 5.03 15.48 -4.88
CA ALA A 168 4.37 16.17 -5.99
C ALA A 168 2.84 16.17 -5.85
N VAL A 169 2.30 15.19 -5.12
CA VAL A 169 0.90 15.12 -4.72
C VAL A 169 0.64 16.19 -3.67
N LYS A 170 0.06 17.32 -4.11
CA LYS A 170 -0.42 18.35 -3.20
C LYS A 170 -1.73 17.89 -2.57
N ALA A 171 -1.72 17.66 -1.26
CA ALA A 171 -2.95 17.70 -0.49
C ALA A 171 -3.55 19.11 -0.64
N THR A 172 -4.83 19.19 -1.00
CA THR A 172 -5.56 20.46 -0.92
C THR A 172 -6.07 20.54 0.52
N ASP A 173 -5.57 21.50 1.30
CA ASP A 173 -6.12 21.84 2.62
C ASP A 173 -7.59 22.26 2.52
#